data_AF-A0A176U8K4-F1
#
_entry.id   AF-A0A176U8K4-F1
#
_cell.length_a   1.000
_cell.length_b   1.000
_cell.length_c   1.000
_cell.angle_alpha   90.00
_cell.angle_beta   90.00
_cell.angle_gamma   90.00
#
_symmetry.space_group_name_H-M   'P 1'
#
loop_
_entity.id
_entity.type
_entity.pdbx_description
1 polymer ?
#
loop_
_entity_poly.entity_id
_entity_poly.type
_entity_poly.pdbx_seq_one_letter_code
_entity_poly.pdbx_strand_id
1 'polypeptide(L)'
;MKTAPFFLYYAQNDTCFSCFIMIFFLHNIVLTERQIVMIIAVDIGNTNIVVGGIEADHVLFTERLSTRTDKTELEYAIDFKLIFELHSISRAQVEGSIISSVVLPLSNIIKTALTKLIPKEPLIVGPGVKTGLSIRIDNPTQLGSDLVVTAVAAIAAYPVPSIIIDMGTATTFSVINDKRQYIGGAIAPGAAVALNSLSSQTSQLPFISLEAPKHVIGSNTIDCMKSGSLFGNAAMIDGMIRRIKKEIGENAIVVATGGIASAILPYCEENISYDPDLMLKGLALIYKKNQTR
;
A
#
# COMPACT_ATOMS: atom_id res chain seq x y z
N MET A 1 11.06 -48.42 -52.33
CA MET A 1 12.23 -48.92 -53.08
C MET A 1 13.22 -47.78 -53.18
N LYS A 2 14.48 -47.81 -52.78
CA LYS A 2 15.44 -48.85 -52.34
C LYS A 2 16.54 -48.07 -51.57
N THR A 3 16.74 -48.39 -50.30
CA THR A 3 18.01 -48.93 -49.72
C THR A 3 19.24 -47.99 -49.75
N ALA A 4 19.71 -47.64 -48.53
CA ALA A 4 21.06 -47.24 -48.13
C ALA A 4 22.11 -48.39 -48.42
N PRO A 5 23.41 -48.41 -47.99
CA PRO A 5 24.03 -47.64 -46.88
C PRO A 5 25.60 -47.47 -46.88
N PHE A 6 26.17 -47.17 -45.69
CA PHE A 6 27.58 -47.38 -45.21
C PHE A 6 28.68 -46.42 -45.72
N PHE A 7 29.71 -45.98 -44.97
CA PHE A 7 30.19 -46.18 -43.60
C PHE A 7 31.30 -45.13 -43.32
N LEU A 8 31.46 -44.74 -42.05
CA LEU A 8 32.69 -44.34 -41.34
C LEU A 8 33.83 -43.60 -42.09
N TYR A 9 34.10 -42.36 -41.66
CA TYR A 9 35.48 -41.93 -41.41
C TYR A 9 35.55 -41.02 -40.18
N TYR A 10 36.12 -41.55 -39.10
CA TYR A 10 36.58 -40.83 -37.92
C TYR A 10 37.86 -40.06 -38.29
N ALA A 11 37.90 -38.74 -38.09
CA ALA A 11 39.15 -38.00 -37.94
C ALA A 11 38.89 -36.69 -37.19
N GLN A 12 39.20 -36.72 -35.89
CA GLN A 12 39.84 -35.68 -35.09
C GLN A 12 39.45 -34.22 -35.41
N ASN A 13 38.61 -33.63 -34.54
CA ASN A 13 38.77 -32.25 -34.06
C ASN A 13 37.88 -32.03 -32.82
N ASP A 14 38.38 -32.46 -31.66
CA ASP A 14 37.76 -32.32 -30.33
C ASP A 14 37.70 -30.87 -29.79
N THR A 15 37.86 -29.87 -30.65
CA THR A 15 37.83 -28.44 -30.26
C THR A 15 36.56 -27.71 -30.68
N CYS A 16 35.64 -28.34 -31.43
CA CYS A 16 34.45 -27.65 -31.95
C CYS A 16 33.15 -27.95 -31.19
N PHE A 17 33.02 -29.13 -30.58
CA PHE A 17 31.78 -29.53 -29.90
C PHE A 17 31.60 -28.84 -28.53
N SER A 18 32.69 -28.58 -27.79
CA SER A 18 32.61 -27.83 -26.53
C SER A 18 32.30 -26.36 -26.77
N CYS A 19 32.83 -25.75 -27.84
CA CYS A 19 32.49 -24.38 -28.23
C CYS A 19 31.03 -24.25 -28.67
N PHE A 20 30.47 -25.23 -29.40
CA PHE A 20 29.06 -25.18 -29.80
C PHE A 20 28.12 -25.33 -28.60
N ILE A 21 28.42 -26.22 -27.65
CA ILE A 21 27.64 -26.34 -26.40
C ILE A 21 27.79 -25.07 -25.55
N MET A 22 28.98 -24.48 -25.49
CA MET A 22 29.22 -23.24 -24.73
C MET A 22 28.53 -22.04 -25.39
N ILE A 23 28.47 -21.96 -26.72
CA ILE A 23 27.73 -20.92 -27.46
C ILE A 23 26.22 -21.14 -27.37
N PHE A 24 25.73 -22.38 -27.34
CA PHE A 24 24.30 -22.68 -27.12
C PHE A 24 23.88 -22.43 -25.66
N PHE A 25 24.77 -22.67 -24.69
CA PHE A 25 24.59 -22.26 -23.29
C PHE A 25 24.65 -20.75 -23.14
N LEU A 26 25.59 -20.07 -23.80
CA LEU A 26 25.70 -18.61 -23.78
C LEU A 26 24.53 -17.92 -24.52
N HIS A 27 24.01 -18.49 -25.61
CA HIS A 27 22.82 -17.96 -26.29
C HIS A 27 21.52 -18.21 -25.50
N ASN A 28 21.42 -19.29 -24.72
CA ASN A 28 20.25 -19.53 -23.84
C ASN A 28 20.36 -18.81 -22.48
N ILE A 29 21.56 -18.39 -22.05
CA ILE A 29 21.76 -17.52 -20.88
C ILE A 29 21.47 -16.04 -21.22
N VAL A 30 21.45 -15.68 -22.50
CA VAL A 30 21.01 -14.36 -22.97
C VAL A 30 19.52 -14.39 -23.38
N LEU A 31 18.71 -15.21 -22.69
CA LEU A 31 17.39 -14.72 -22.32
C LEU A 31 17.66 -13.72 -21.20
N THR A 32 17.84 -12.44 -21.57
CA THR A 32 17.83 -11.32 -20.62
C THR A 32 16.63 -11.51 -19.71
N GLU A 33 16.86 -12.07 -18.51
CA GLU A 33 16.01 -11.80 -17.37
C GLU A 33 15.98 -10.28 -17.30
N ARG A 34 14.85 -9.71 -17.68
CA ARG A 34 14.60 -8.29 -17.45
C ARG A 34 14.84 -8.13 -15.95
N GLN A 35 15.93 -7.48 -15.59
CA GLN A 35 16.22 -7.18 -14.21
C GLN A 35 15.07 -6.28 -13.76
N ILE A 36 14.09 -6.85 -13.07
CA ILE A 36 12.94 -6.11 -12.56
C ILE A 36 13.52 -5.05 -11.64
N VAL A 37 13.40 -3.79 -12.03
CA VAL A 37 13.85 -2.66 -11.24
C VAL A 37 12.61 -2.13 -10.52
N MET A 38 12.52 -2.41 -9.23
CA MET A 38 11.39 -2.04 -8.38
C MET A 38 11.81 -1.01 -7.32
N ILE A 39 10.84 -0.32 -6.76
CA ILE A 39 11.00 0.48 -5.55
C ILE A 39 10.35 -0.24 -4.37
N ILE A 40 10.87 -0.01 -3.17
CA ILE A 40 10.24 -0.45 -1.93
C ILE A 40 9.52 0.75 -1.29
N ALA A 41 8.19 0.68 -1.25
CA ALA A 41 7.34 1.66 -0.61
C ALA A 41 6.98 1.18 0.80
N VAL A 42 7.14 2.06 1.79
CA VAL A 42 6.82 1.77 3.19
C VAL A 42 5.89 2.85 3.72
N ASP A 43 4.74 2.44 4.26
CA ASP A 43 3.83 3.32 4.97
C ASP A 43 3.78 2.94 6.46
N ILE A 44 4.18 3.86 7.32
CA ILE A 44 4.27 3.65 8.77
C ILE A 44 3.06 4.28 9.44
N GLY A 45 2.02 3.46 9.63
CA GLY A 45 0.83 3.82 10.39
C GLY A 45 0.98 3.51 11.89
N ASN A 46 0.01 3.97 12.69
CA ASN A 46 0.01 3.74 14.15
C ASN A 46 -0.13 2.27 14.54
N THR A 47 -0.88 1.49 13.76
CA THR A 47 -1.15 0.07 14.06
C THR A 47 -0.27 -0.87 13.22
N ASN A 48 -0.09 -0.56 11.94
CA ASN A 48 0.65 -1.40 11.02
C ASN A 48 1.63 -0.58 10.19
N ILE A 49 2.73 -1.22 9.80
CA ILE A 49 3.63 -0.78 8.75
C ILE A 49 3.29 -1.60 7.51
N VAL A 50 2.90 -0.94 6.42
CA VAL A 50 2.65 -1.57 5.13
C VAL A 50 3.90 -1.46 4.28
N VAL A 51 4.33 -2.58 3.68
CA VAL A 51 5.51 -2.66 2.83
C VAL A 51 5.09 -3.20 1.47
N GLY A 52 5.46 -2.54 0.39
CA GLY A 52 5.17 -3.02 -0.95
C GLY A 52 6.33 -2.84 -1.91
N GLY A 53 6.52 -3.84 -2.77
CA GLY A 53 7.40 -3.74 -3.93
C GLY A 53 6.61 -3.28 -5.15
N ILE A 54 7.12 -2.26 -5.84
CA ILE A 54 6.40 -1.63 -6.96
C ILE A 54 7.32 -1.58 -8.17
N GLU A 55 6.88 -2.18 -9.28
CA GLU A 55 7.55 -2.08 -10.57
C GLU A 55 6.71 -1.21 -11.51
N ALA A 56 7.33 -0.14 -12.03
CA ALA A 56 6.65 0.88 -12.83
C ALA A 56 5.40 1.44 -12.11
N ASP A 57 4.22 0.95 -12.47
CA ASP A 57 2.93 1.38 -11.90
C ASP A 57 2.14 0.18 -11.29
N HIS A 58 2.80 -0.98 -11.12
CA HIS A 58 2.21 -2.21 -10.60
C HIS A 58 2.77 -2.58 -9.23
N VAL A 59 1.87 -2.83 -8.28
CA VAL A 59 2.25 -3.40 -6.97
C VAL A 59 2.47 -4.89 -7.14
N LEU A 60 3.70 -5.34 -6.90
CA LEU A 60 4.11 -6.74 -7.03
C LEU A 60 3.70 -7.54 -5.78
N PHE A 61 3.84 -6.93 -4.62
CA PHE A 61 3.42 -7.51 -3.34
C PHE A 61 3.11 -6.42 -2.33
N THR A 62 2.34 -6.81 -1.31
CA THR A 62 1.99 -5.97 -0.16
C THR A 62 2.06 -6.83 1.10
N GLU A 63 2.91 -6.45 2.05
CA GLU A 63 3.07 -7.09 3.35
C GLU A 63 2.76 -6.13 4.49
N ARG A 64 2.46 -6.70 5.66
CA ARG A 64 2.13 -5.92 6.87
C ARG A 64 2.94 -6.39 8.06
N LEU A 65 3.56 -5.44 8.75
CA LEU A 65 4.20 -5.62 10.04
C LEU A 65 3.41 -4.85 11.11
N SER A 66 3.44 -5.31 12.35
CA SER A 66 2.91 -4.51 13.45
C SER A 66 3.83 -3.31 13.74
N THR A 67 3.24 -2.15 13.98
CA THR A 67 3.99 -0.96 14.39
C THR A 67 4.45 -1.13 15.84
N ARG A 68 5.76 -1.10 16.06
CA ARG A 68 6.39 -1.35 17.36
C ARG A 68 7.53 -0.37 17.61
N THR A 69 7.25 0.63 18.43
CA THR A 69 8.21 1.70 18.78
C THR A 69 9.35 1.21 19.68
N ASP A 70 9.25 0.01 20.23
CA ASP A 70 10.25 -0.64 21.06
C ASP A 70 11.26 -1.47 20.26
N LYS A 71 11.02 -1.71 18.96
CA LYS A 71 11.95 -2.43 18.08
C LYS A 71 13.11 -1.54 17.62
N THR A 72 14.30 -2.11 17.64
CA THR A 72 15.53 -1.52 17.13
C THR A 72 15.59 -1.54 15.60
N GLU A 73 16.52 -0.76 15.02
CA GLU A 73 16.78 -0.75 13.59
C GLU A 73 17.27 -2.10 13.06
N LEU A 74 17.93 -2.92 13.88
CA LEU A 74 18.38 -4.25 13.46
C LEU A 74 17.21 -5.23 13.39
N GLU A 75 16.29 -5.20 14.35
CA GLU A 75 15.10 -6.06 14.32
C GLU A 75 14.22 -5.73 13.12
N TYR A 76 14.03 -4.44 12.80
CA TYR A 76 13.32 -4.05 11.58
C TYR A 76 14.08 -4.44 10.30
N ALA A 77 15.42 -4.37 10.29
CA ALA A 77 16.20 -4.83 9.14
C ALA A 77 16.05 -6.34 8.91
N ILE A 78 15.91 -7.12 9.99
CA ILE A 78 15.61 -8.56 9.90
C ILE A 78 14.20 -8.78 9.33
N ASP A 79 13.20 -8.05 9.81
CA ASP A 79 11.83 -8.15 9.24
C ASP A 79 11.83 -7.87 7.73
N PHE A 80 12.48 -6.79 7.30
CA PHE A 80 12.58 -6.45 5.87
C PHE A 80 13.36 -7.49 5.07
N LYS A 81 14.43 -8.06 5.65
CA LYS A 81 15.18 -9.15 5.02
C LYS A 81 14.28 -10.38 4.78
N LEU A 82 13.45 -10.72 5.76
CA LEU A 82 12.49 -11.82 5.62
C LEU A 82 11.44 -11.54 4.54
N ILE A 83 10.93 -10.32 4.44
CA ILE A 83 10.03 -9.91 3.34
C ILE A 83 10.73 -10.06 1.99
N PHE A 84 12.00 -9.62 1.88
CA PHE A 84 12.74 -9.76 0.62
C PHE A 84 12.99 -11.23 0.26
N GLU A 85 13.31 -12.07 1.24
CA GLU A 85 13.49 -13.51 1.03
C GLU A 85 12.18 -14.20 0.61
N LEU A 86 11.06 -13.85 1.26
CA LEU A 86 9.73 -14.38 0.93
C LEU A 86 9.36 -14.12 -0.54
N HIS A 87 9.71 -12.94 -1.04
CA HIS A 87 9.43 -12.50 -2.41
C HIS A 87 10.61 -12.72 -3.38
N SER A 88 11.65 -13.46 -2.95
CA SER A 88 12.85 -13.75 -3.75
C SER A 88 13.52 -12.49 -4.35
N ILE A 89 13.49 -11.38 -3.61
CA ILE A 89 14.03 -10.08 -4.03
C ILE A 89 15.52 -10.03 -3.74
N SER A 90 16.32 -9.88 -4.79
CA SER A 90 17.74 -9.57 -4.67
C SER A 90 17.95 -8.06 -4.56
N ARG A 91 19.05 -7.65 -3.91
CA ARG A 91 19.43 -6.23 -3.78
C ARG A 91 19.57 -5.51 -5.13
N ALA A 92 19.97 -6.24 -6.16
CA ALA A 92 20.19 -5.69 -7.50
C ALA A 92 18.88 -5.35 -8.23
N GLN A 93 17.73 -5.80 -7.73
CA GLN A 93 16.41 -5.52 -8.28
C GLN A 93 15.76 -4.27 -7.66
N VAL A 94 16.36 -3.67 -6.62
CA VAL A 94 15.77 -2.54 -5.91
C VAL A 94 16.46 -1.23 -6.28
N GLU A 95 15.74 -0.35 -6.97
CA GLU A 95 16.22 0.99 -7.38
C GLU A 95 16.37 1.94 -6.19
N GLY A 96 15.49 1.79 -5.20
CA GLY A 96 15.47 2.58 -3.99
C GLY A 96 14.17 2.39 -3.22
N SER A 97 13.94 3.27 -2.27
CA SER A 97 12.79 3.17 -1.38
C SER A 97 12.20 4.54 -1.02
N ILE A 98 10.94 4.52 -0.60
CA ILE A 98 10.20 5.67 -0.13
C ILE A 98 9.44 5.33 1.15
N ILE A 99 9.37 6.27 2.09
CA ILE A 99 8.72 6.13 3.39
C ILE A 99 7.67 7.23 3.56
N SER A 100 6.42 6.85 3.84
CA SER A 100 5.41 7.69 4.50
C SER A 100 5.34 7.31 5.98
N SER A 101 5.12 8.29 6.86
CA SER A 101 5.07 8.04 8.30
C SER A 101 4.22 9.05 9.02
N VAL A 102 3.28 8.55 9.83
CA VAL A 102 2.58 9.31 10.86
C VAL A 102 3.11 8.97 12.27
N VAL A 103 4.09 8.05 12.37
CA VAL A 103 4.76 7.66 13.61
C VAL A 103 6.21 8.17 13.58
N LEU A 104 6.37 9.47 13.87
CA LEU A 104 7.66 10.17 13.72
C LEU A 104 8.86 9.45 14.36
N PRO A 105 8.78 8.89 15.58
CA PRO A 105 9.91 8.20 16.20
C PRO A 105 10.46 7.02 15.39
N LEU A 106 9.62 6.35 14.59
CA LEU A 106 10.02 5.20 13.78
C LEU A 106 10.65 5.58 12.44
N SER A 107 10.48 6.81 11.96
CA SER A 107 10.91 7.20 10.61
C SER A 107 12.41 7.00 10.42
N ASN A 108 13.24 7.42 11.38
CA ASN A 108 14.70 7.25 11.33
C ASN A 108 15.14 5.80 11.58
N ILE A 109 14.40 5.06 12.41
CA ILE A 109 14.67 3.64 12.69
C ILE A 109 14.46 2.83 11.42
N ILE A 110 13.31 2.98 10.76
CA ILE A 110 12.99 2.29 9.50
C ILE A 110 13.91 2.72 8.37
N LYS A 111 14.23 4.02 8.28
CA LYS A 111 15.24 4.51 7.33
C LYS A 111 16.57 3.77 7.48
N THR A 112 17.08 3.67 8.71
CA THR A 112 18.35 3.00 9.02
C THR A 112 18.28 1.48 8.80
N ALA A 113 17.12 0.87 9.04
CA ALA A 113 16.90 -0.53 8.73
C ALA A 113 16.98 -0.80 7.23
N LEU A 114 16.30 0.02 6.42
CA LEU A 114 16.30 -0.12 4.95
C LEU A 114 17.68 0.11 4.34
N THR A 115 18.49 1.04 4.85
CA THR A 115 19.85 1.29 4.32
C THR A 115 20.82 0.12 4.53
N LYS A 116 20.52 -0.82 5.44
CA LYS A 116 21.29 -2.07 5.59
C LYS A 116 21.01 -3.07 4.46
N LEU A 117 19.90 -2.92 3.76
CA LEU A 117 19.44 -3.82 2.69
C LEU A 117 19.52 -3.18 1.30
N ILE A 118 19.29 -1.87 1.23
CA ILE A 118 19.24 -1.07 0.00
C ILE A 118 20.35 -0.02 0.07
N PRO A 119 21.24 0.08 -0.94
CA PRO A 119 22.38 0.99 -0.89
C PRO A 119 22.00 2.48 -1.01
N LYS A 120 20.82 2.79 -1.56
CA LYS A 120 20.31 4.16 -1.72
C LYS A 120 19.51 4.59 -0.51
N GLU A 121 19.69 5.83 -0.08
CA GLU A 121 18.94 6.41 1.03
C GLU A 121 17.43 6.49 0.70
N PRO A 122 16.53 6.06 1.62
CA PRO A 122 15.09 6.17 1.41
C PRO A 122 14.62 7.62 1.30
N LEU A 123 13.76 7.91 0.34
CA LEU A 123 13.04 9.18 0.27
C LEU A 123 11.97 9.20 1.37
N ILE A 124 11.99 10.19 2.27
CA ILE A 124 10.95 10.33 3.30
C ILE A 124 9.96 11.41 2.87
N VAL A 125 8.67 11.07 2.77
CA VAL A 125 7.60 12.02 2.48
C VAL A 125 7.48 13.03 3.63
N GLY A 126 7.69 14.30 3.32
CA GLY A 126 7.65 15.38 4.30
C GLY A 126 7.94 16.75 3.67
N PRO A 127 8.18 17.79 4.49
CA PRO A 127 8.49 19.13 4.01
C PRO A 127 9.66 19.13 3.00
N GLY A 128 9.47 19.77 1.85
CA GLY A 128 10.47 19.86 0.78
C GLY A 128 10.36 18.78 -0.31
N VAL A 129 9.62 17.70 -0.08
CA VAL A 129 9.36 16.68 -1.12
C VAL A 129 8.37 17.20 -2.15
N LYS A 130 8.68 17.02 -3.44
CA LYS A 130 7.79 17.43 -4.53
C LYS A 130 6.64 16.43 -4.63
N THR A 131 5.45 16.82 -4.17
CA THR A 131 4.23 16.01 -4.30
C THR A 131 3.41 16.45 -5.52
N GLY A 132 3.46 17.74 -5.87
CA GLY A 132 2.62 18.33 -6.91
C GLY A 132 1.16 18.51 -6.47
N LEU A 133 0.85 18.28 -5.19
CA LEU A 133 -0.47 18.47 -4.61
C LEU A 133 -0.68 19.94 -4.23
N SER A 134 -1.77 20.55 -4.67
CA SER A 134 -2.20 21.87 -4.20
C SER A 134 -3.03 21.70 -2.94
N ILE A 135 -2.49 22.09 -1.78
CA ILE A 135 -3.15 21.98 -0.48
C ILE A 135 -3.79 23.33 -0.11
N ARG A 136 -5.09 23.34 0.18
CA ARG A 136 -5.93 24.52 0.49
C ARG A 136 -6.64 24.37 1.84
N ILE A 137 -5.84 24.12 2.88
CA ILE A 137 -6.27 24.13 4.28
C ILE A 137 -5.48 25.19 5.05
N ASP A 138 -5.95 25.57 6.22
CA ASP A 138 -5.35 26.65 7.03
C ASP A 138 -3.87 26.39 7.36
N ASN A 139 -3.54 25.14 7.72
CA ASN A 139 -2.17 24.73 8.11
C ASN A 139 -1.67 23.54 7.28
N PRO A 140 -1.16 23.75 6.05
CA PRO A 140 -0.72 22.66 5.18
C PRO A 140 0.41 21.80 5.76
N THR A 141 1.24 22.36 6.65
CA THR A 141 2.37 21.66 7.29
C THR A 141 1.94 20.63 8.33
N GLN A 142 0.70 20.70 8.82
CA GLN A 142 0.13 19.76 9.80
C GLN A 142 -0.56 18.57 9.13
N LEU A 143 -0.67 18.57 7.80
CA LEU A 143 -1.33 17.50 7.08
C LEU A 143 -0.48 16.22 7.16
N GLY A 144 -1.12 15.11 7.55
CA GLY A 144 -0.50 13.79 7.60
C GLY A 144 0.10 13.39 6.25
N SER A 145 1.26 12.74 6.28
CA SER A 145 1.95 12.29 5.07
C SER A 145 1.13 11.25 4.30
N ASP A 146 0.40 10.40 5.01
CA ASP A 146 -0.59 9.44 4.51
C ASP A 146 -1.74 10.12 3.73
N LEU A 147 -2.30 11.20 4.26
CA LEU A 147 -3.35 11.97 3.59
C LEU A 147 -2.84 12.66 2.31
N VAL A 148 -1.59 13.13 2.33
CA VAL A 148 -0.94 13.68 1.12
C VAL A 148 -0.74 12.60 0.06
N VAL A 149 -0.25 11.42 0.47
CA VAL A 149 0.02 10.29 -0.42
C VAL A 149 -1.26 9.79 -1.09
N THR A 150 -2.30 9.52 -0.31
CA THR A 150 -3.61 9.08 -0.84
C THR A 150 -4.22 10.12 -1.78
N ALA A 151 -4.12 11.42 -1.46
CA ALA A 151 -4.59 12.50 -2.31
C ALA A 151 -3.86 12.55 -3.67
N VAL A 152 -2.52 12.38 -3.66
CA VAL A 152 -1.72 12.31 -4.89
C VAL A 152 -2.15 11.11 -5.74
N ALA A 153 -2.33 9.94 -5.12
CA ALA A 153 -2.80 8.74 -5.81
C ALA A 153 -4.19 8.93 -6.42
N ALA A 154 -5.13 9.49 -5.64
CA ALA A 154 -6.50 9.70 -6.07
C ALA A 154 -6.60 10.65 -7.27
N ILE A 155 -5.88 11.77 -7.25
CA ILE A 155 -5.84 12.73 -8.37
C ILE A 155 -5.26 12.10 -9.65
N ALA A 156 -4.35 11.14 -9.52
CA ALA A 156 -3.73 10.46 -10.64
C ALA A 156 -4.63 9.37 -11.24
N ALA A 157 -5.38 8.64 -10.40
CA ALA A 157 -6.14 7.46 -10.81
C ALA A 157 -7.63 7.71 -11.03
N TYR A 158 -8.22 8.76 -10.45
CA TYR A 158 -9.66 8.97 -10.45
C TYR A 158 -10.05 10.39 -10.94
N PRO A 159 -11.26 10.56 -11.52
CA PRO A 159 -11.82 11.87 -11.83
C PRO A 159 -12.00 12.74 -10.58
N VAL A 160 -11.94 14.06 -10.76
CA VAL A 160 -12.23 15.06 -9.72
C VAL A 160 -13.59 15.73 -9.98
N PRO A 161 -14.32 16.21 -8.95
CA PRO A 161 -14.01 16.12 -7.52
C PRO A 161 -14.04 14.67 -6.99
N SER A 162 -13.29 14.40 -5.92
CA SER A 162 -13.21 13.05 -5.34
C SER A 162 -13.15 13.08 -3.81
N ILE A 163 -13.73 12.06 -3.20
CA ILE A 163 -13.70 11.79 -1.75
C ILE A 163 -12.90 10.51 -1.56
N ILE A 164 -11.80 10.58 -0.83
CA ILE A 164 -10.99 9.43 -0.45
C ILE A 164 -11.34 9.05 0.98
N ILE A 165 -11.65 7.78 1.21
CA ILE A 165 -11.98 7.23 2.52
C ILE A 165 -10.91 6.21 2.90
N ASP A 166 -10.04 6.56 3.85
CA ASP A 166 -9.06 5.61 4.39
C ASP A 166 -9.59 5.01 5.68
N MET A 167 -9.87 3.71 5.68
CA MET A 167 -10.36 2.95 6.82
C MET A 167 -9.20 2.23 7.51
N GLY A 168 -8.54 2.94 8.42
CA GLY A 168 -7.42 2.44 9.23
C GLY A 168 -7.69 2.56 10.73
N THR A 169 -6.66 2.95 11.49
CA THR A 169 -6.79 3.27 12.93
C THR A 169 -7.84 4.37 13.16
N ALA A 170 -7.86 5.36 12.27
CA ALA A 170 -8.97 6.29 12.10
C ALA A 170 -9.63 6.04 10.74
N THR A 171 -10.92 6.40 10.63
CA THR A 171 -11.58 6.53 9.33
C THR A 171 -11.45 7.98 8.90
N THR A 172 -10.65 8.24 7.86
CA THR A 172 -10.45 9.60 7.35
C THR A 172 -11.22 9.78 6.05
N PHE A 173 -11.73 11.00 5.85
CA PHE A 173 -12.32 11.47 4.61
C PHE A 173 -11.42 12.59 4.12
N SER A 174 -10.82 12.44 2.95
CA SER A 174 -10.01 13.46 2.28
C SER A 174 -10.73 13.94 1.04
N VAL A 175 -10.79 15.24 0.82
CA VAL A 175 -11.62 15.84 -0.21
C VAL A 175 -10.76 16.59 -1.22
N ILE A 176 -10.93 16.23 -2.49
CA ILE A 176 -10.33 16.91 -3.64
C ILE A 176 -11.42 17.61 -4.44
N ASN A 177 -11.26 18.90 -4.69
CA ASN A 177 -12.20 19.66 -5.52
C ASN A 177 -11.96 19.50 -7.03
N ASP A 178 -12.86 20.08 -7.82
CA ASP A 178 -12.80 20.15 -9.29
C ASP A 178 -11.49 20.74 -9.85
N LYS A 179 -10.83 21.61 -9.09
CA LYS A 179 -9.54 22.22 -9.42
C LYS A 179 -8.34 21.36 -9.05
N ARG A 180 -8.53 20.09 -8.69
CA ARG A 180 -7.47 19.15 -8.24
C ARG A 180 -6.73 19.67 -7.00
N GLN A 181 -7.45 20.32 -6.09
CA GLN A 181 -6.90 20.83 -4.84
C GLN A 181 -7.41 19.99 -3.67
N TYR A 182 -6.51 19.66 -2.75
CA TYR A 182 -6.88 19.10 -1.45
C TYR A 182 -7.48 20.23 -0.60
N ILE A 183 -8.75 20.09 -0.21
CA ILE A 183 -9.50 21.15 0.51
C ILE A 183 -9.84 20.78 1.95
N GLY A 184 -9.32 19.66 2.46
CA GLY A 184 -9.59 19.18 3.81
C GLY A 184 -10.45 17.93 3.81
N GLY A 185 -11.26 17.77 4.86
CA GLY A 185 -12.15 16.63 5.02
C GLY A 185 -12.52 16.37 6.49
N ALA A 186 -12.64 15.12 6.88
CA ALA A 186 -13.11 14.72 8.22
C ALA A 186 -12.33 13.53 8.77
N ILE A 187 -12.28 13.40 10.11
CA ILE A 187 -11.66 12.27 10.80
C ILE A 187 -12.66 11.72 11.80
N ALA A 188 -12.91 10.41 11.73
CA ALA A 188 -13.75 9.66 12.66
C ALA A 188 -12.94 8.52 13.30
N PRO A 189 -13.35 8.02 14.48
CA PRO A 189 -12.75 6.81 15.04
C PRO A 189 -12.87 5.64 14.06
N GLY A 190 -11.78 4.89 13.86
CA GLY A 190 -11.82 3.67 13.04
C GLY A 190 -12.64 2.59 13.72
N ALA A 191 -13.28 1.70 12.95
CA ALA A 191 -14.21 0.71 13.49
C ALA A 191 -13.60 -0.19 14.58
N ALA A 192 -12.35 -0.63 14.38
CA ALA A 192 -11.64 -1.44 15.36
C ALA A 192 -11.31 -0.66 16.65
N VAL A 193 -10.95 0.62 16.53
CA VAL A 193 -10.68 1.48 17.70
C VAL A 193 -11.97 1.75 18.47
N ALA A 194 -13.06 2.07 17.77
CA ALA A 194 -14.38 2.26 18.37
C ALA A 194 -14.85 1.00 19.11
N LEU A 195 -14.72 -0.18 18.48
CA LEU A 195 -15.07 -1.46 19.10
C LEU A 195 -14.21 -1.75 20.33
N ASN A 196 -12.89 -1.58 20.25
CA ASN A 196 -12.00 -1.77 21.39
C ASN A 196 -12.32 -0.81 22.54
N SER A 197 -12.77 0.42 22.24
CA SER A 197 -13.17 1.38 23.26
C SER A 197 -14.41 0.94 24.05
N LEU A 198 -15.35 0.23 23.42
CA LEU A 198 -16.51 -0.34 24.12
C LEU A 198 -16.06 -1.38 25.14
N SER A 199 -15.15 -2.27 24.76
CA SER A 199 -14.66 -3.34 25.65
C SER A 199 -13.76 -2.80 26.77
N SER A 200 -12.96 -1.76 26.51
CA SER A 200 -12.04 -1.21 27.52
C SER A 200 -12.70 -0.21 28.48
N GLN A 201 -13.76 0.48 28.06
CA GLN A 201 -14.41 1.54 28.83
C GLN A 201 -15.75 1.11 29.45
N THR A 202 -16.10 -0.17 29.38
CA THR A 202 -17.32 -0.70 30.00
C THR A 202 -17.02 -1.99 30.78
N SER A 203 -17.85 -2.33 31.76
CA SER A 203 -17.58 -3.44 32.67
C SER A 203 -18.02 -4.81 32.16
N GLN A 204 -18.96 -4.87 31.20
CA GLN A 204 -19.59 -6.12 30.77
C GLN A 204 -19.45 -6.44 29.29
N LEU A 205 -18.89 -5.52 28.48
CA LEU A 205 -18.70 -5.78 27.06
C LEU A 205 -17.37 -6.51 26.83
N PRO A 206 -17.38 -7.72 26.23
CA PRO A 206 -16.16 -8.48 26.00
C PRO A 206 -15.33 -7.87 24.86
N PHE A 207 -14.03 -8.19 24.82
CA PHE A 207 -13.20 -7.96 23.65
C PHE A 207 -13.61 -8.92 22.53
N ILE A 208 -13.90 -8.39 21.34
CA ILE A 208 -14.34 -9.19 20.18
C ILE A 208 -13.67 -8.69 18.90
N SER A 209 -13.58 -9.58 17.90
CA SER A 209 -13.13 -9.25 16.54
C SER A 209 -14.24 -8.54 15.75
N LEU A 210 -13.82 -7.67 14.82
CA LEU A 210 -14.72 -7.05 13.86
C LEU A 210 -15.12 -8.08 12.79
N GLU A 211 -16.33 -8.61 12.91
CA GLU A 211 -16.90 -9.62 12.02
C GLU A 211 -18.37 -9.30 11.76
N ALA A 212 -18.86 -9.63 10.57
CA ALA A 212 -20.25 -9.44 10.24
C ALA A 212 -21.17 -10.38 11.05
N PRO A 213 -22.21 -9.87 11.72
CA PRO A 213 -23.23 -10.72 12.33
C PRO A 213 -24.21 -11.23 11.27
N LYS A 214 -24.99 -12.26 11.60
CA LYS A 214 -26.00 -12.84 10.69
C LYS A 214 -27.17 -11.88 10.40
N HIS A 215 -27.48 -11.02 11.35
CA HIS A 215 -28.60 -10.08 11.28
C HIS A 215 -28.18 -8.72 11.86
N VAL A 216 -28.82 -7.65 11.39
CA VAL A 216 -28.62 -6.29 11.94
C VAL A 216 -29.11 -6.21 13.39
N ILE A 217 -30.23 -6.85 13.72
CA ILE A 217 -30.72 -6.90 15.09
C ILE A 217 -30.05 -8.10 15.78
N GLY A 218 -29.10 -7.82 16.68
CA GLY A 218 -28.45 -8.83 17.51
C GLY A 218 -29.39 -9.34 18.61
N SER A 219 -29.33 -10.65 18.90
CA SER A 219 -30.09 -11.27 20.00
C SER A 219 -29.25 -11.49 21.27
N ASN A 220 -27.98 -11.10 21.24
CA ASN A 220 -27.04 -11.16 22.34
C ASN A 220 -26.02 -10.01 22.24
N THR A 221 -25.30 -9.75 23.32
CA THR A 221 -24.35 -8.63 23.44
C THR A 221 -23.29 -8.62 22.34
N ILE A 222 -22.71 -9.77 22.00
CA ILE A 222 -21.65 -9.87 20.98
C ILE A 222 -22.20 -9.48 19.61
N ASP A 223 -23.36 -10.03 19.23
CA ASP A 223 -23.98 -9.71 17.94
C ASP A 223 -24.46 -8.25 17.88
N CYS A 224 -24.95 -7.69 18.98
CA CYS A 224 -25.29 -6.27 19.08
C CYS A 224 -24.05 -5.37 18.86
N MET A 225 -22.92 -5.71 19.48
CA MET A 225 -21.66 -4.98 19.29
C MET A 225 -21.17 -5.09 17.85
N LYS A 226 -21.12 -6.32 17.29
CA LYS A 226 -20.72 -6.55 15.89
C LYS A 226 -21.59 -5.76 14.92
N SER A 227 -22.91 -5.79 15.14
CA SER A 227 -23.86 -5.04 14.32
C SER A 227 -23.61 -3.53 14.37
N GLY A 228 -23.56 -2.95 15.58
CA GLY A 228 -23.33 -1.52 15.76
C GLY A 228 -21.98 -1.07 15.19
N SER A 229 -20.94 -1.88 15.35
CA SER A 229 -19.61 -1.56 14.81
C SER A 229 -19.56 -1.64 13.29
N LEU A 230 -20.20 -2.63 12.66
CA LEU A 230 -20.11 -2.83 11.22
C LEU A 230 -21.11 -1.97 10.45
N PHE A 231 -22.41 -2.16 10.69
CA PHE A 231 -23.49 -1.41 10.01
C PHE A 231 -23.51 0.05 10.43
N GLY A 232 -23.16 0.35 11.69
CA GLY A 232 -23.05 1.74 12.15
C GLY A 232 -21.90 2.49 11.45
N ASN A 233 -20.76 1.84 11.20
CA ASN A 233 -19.69 2.45 10.40
C ASN A 233 -20.10 2.66 8.94
N ALA A 234 -20.76 1.68 8.33
CA ALA A 234 -21.28 1.82 6.96
C ALA A 234 -22.27 3.00 6.86
N ALA A 235 -23.23 3.08 7.77
CA ALA A 235 -24.20 4.18 7.82
C ALA A 235 -23.52 5.55 8.07
N MET A 236 -22.47 5.60 8.89
CA MET A 236 -21.66 6.80 9.09
C MET A 236 -20.96 7.20 7.79
N ILE A 237 -20.31 6.26 7.11
CA ILE A 237 -19.61 6.49 5.83
C ILE A 237 -20.58 7.05 4.78
N ASP A 238 -21.71 6.39 4.58
CA ASP A 238 -22.75 6.83 3.66
C ASP A 238 -23.27 8.23 4.00
N GLY A 239 -23.52 8.48 5.29
CA GLY A 239 -23.95 9.78 5.79
C GLY A 239 -22.93 10.89 5.58
N MET A 240 -21.63 10.58 5.71
CA MET A 240 -20.54 11.52 5.47
C MET A 240 -20.35 11.81 3.99
N ILE A 241 -20.38 10.78 3.14
CA ILE A 241 -20.32 10.93 1.68
C ILE A 241 -21.42 11.89 1.20
N ARG A 242 -22.67 11.68 1.60
CA ARG A 242 -23.79 12.55 1.20
C ARG A 242 -23.63 13.99 1.67
N ARG A 243 -23.13 14.20 2.89
CA ARG A 243 -22.87 15.55 3.42
C ARG A 243 -21.77 16.25 2.63
N ILE A 244 -20.68 15.56 2.34
CA ILE A 244 -19.56 16.11 1.56
C ILE A 244 -19.99 16.39 0.12
N LYS A 245 -20.70 15.47 -0.55
CA LYS A 245 -21.24 15.67 -1.90
C LYS A 245 -22.14 16.90 -2.00
N LYS A 246 -22.97 17.14 -0.98
CA LYS A 246 -23.81 18.35 -0.91
C LYS A 246 -22.99 19.65 -0.89
N GLU A 247 -21.77 19.62 -0.35
CA GLU A 247 -20.88 20.80 -0.29
C GLU A 247 -20.05 20.99 -1.57
N ILE A 248 -19.56 19.91 -2.18
CA ILE A 248 -18.57 20.00 -3.28
C ILE A 248 -19.11 19.64 -4.66
N GLY A 249 -20.31 19.06 -4.73
CA GLY A 249 -20.94 18.55 -5.96
C GLY A 249 -21.32 17.07 -5.88
N GLU A 250 -22.52 16.75 -6.35
CA GLU A 250 -23.10 15.39 -6.34
C GLU A 250 -22.36 14.40 -7.25
N ASN A 251 -21.54 14.87 -8.18
CA ASN A 251 -20.76 14.06 -9.11
C ASN A 251 -19.40 13.61 -8.54
N ALA A 252 -19.11 13.87 -7.26
CA ALA A 252 -17.83 13.48 -6.67
C ALA A 252 -17.67 11.95 -6.65
N ILE A 253 -16.52 11.48 -7.16
CA ILE A 253 -16.14 10.06 -7.13
C ILE A 253 -15.73 9.69 -5.72
N VAL A 254 -16.18 8.54 -5.23
CA VAL A 254 -15.82 8.04 -3.90
C VAL A 254 -14.89 6.85 -4.06
N VAL A 255 -13.74 6.93 -3.40
CA VAL A 255 -12.72 5.89 -3.39
C VAL A 255 -12.43 5.51 -1.94
N ALA A 256 -12.38 4.22 -1.64
CA ALA A 256 -12.00 3.70 -0.34
C ALA A 256 -10.71 2.90 -0.42
N THR A 257 -9.92 3.00 0.65
CA THR A 257 -8.73 2.21 0.91
C THR A 257 -8.68 1.85 2.40
N GLY A 258 -7.60 1.21 2.85
CA GLY A 258 -7.41 0.86 4.25
C GLY A 258 -7.73 -0.59 4.58
N GLY A 259 -7.20 -1.05 5.71
CA GLY A 259 -7.13 -2.47 6.08
C GLY A 259 -8.45 -3.12 6.42
N ILE A 260 -9.47 -2.34 6.80
CA ILE A 260 -10.80 -2.85 7.18
C ILE A 260 -11.89 -2.52 6.15
N ALA A 261 -11.54 -1.85 5.04
CA ALA A 261 -12.53 -1.40 4.07
C ALA A 261 -13.31 -2.57 3.45
N SER A 262 -12.64 -3.67 3.11
CA SER A 262 -13.30 -4.86 2.55
C SER A 262 -14.37 -5.46 3.47
N ALA A 263 -14.27 -5.25 4.78
CA ALA A 263 -15.25 -5.73 5.76
C ALA A 263 -16.48 -4.80 5.88
N ILE A 264 -16.33 -3.51 5.57
CA ILE A 264 -17.37 -2.50 5.78
C ILE A 264 -18.10 -2.15 4.47
N LEU A 265 -17.37 -2.02 3.37
CA LEU A 265 -17.91 -1.61 2.06
C LEU A 265 -19.11 -2.42 1.56
N PRO A 266 -19.21 -3.75 1.79
CA PRO A 266 -20.40 -4.52 1.36
C PRO A 266 -21.71 -4.06 2.00
N TYR A 267 -21.64 -3.23 3.05
CA TYR A 267 -22.78 -2.73 3.80
C TYR A 267 -23.07 -1.25 3.57
N CYS A 268 -22.26 -0.58 2.74
CA CYS A 268 -22.51 0.79 2.31
C CYS A 268 -23.52 0.83 1.18
N GLU A 269 -24.37 1.85 1.17
CA GLU A 269 -25.35 2.12 0.11
C GLU A 269 -24.77 2.99 -1.02
N GLU A 270 -23.79 3.83 -0.71
CA GLU A 270 -23.11 4.66 -1.71
C GLU A 270 -22.23 3.80 -2.64
N ASN A 271 -22.11 4.22 -3.90
CA ASN A 271 -21.18 3.60 -4.83
C ASN A 271 -19.74 4.05 -4.50
N ILE A 272 -18.93 3.11 -3.98
CA ILE A 272 -17.56 3.37 -3.53
C ILE A 272 -16.61 2.44 -4.28
N SER A 273 -15.65 3.02 -5.00
CA SER A 273 -14.58 2.26 -5.63
C SER A 273 -13.57 1.80 -4.58
N TYR A 274 -13.22 0.52 -4.55
CA TYR A 274 -12.22 0.00 -3.60
C TYR A 274 -10.85 -0.12 -4.25
N ASP A 275 -9.84 0.54 -3.67
CA ASP A 275 -8.44 0.46 -4.09
C ASP A 275 -7.53 0.15 -2.89
N PRO A 276 -7.21 -1.13 -2.64
CA PRO A 276 -6.39 -1.53 -1.50
C PRO A 276 -4.95 -1.00 -1.56
N ASP A 277 -4.47 -0.67 -2.76
CA ASP A 277 -3.09 -0.29 -3.03
C ASP A 277 -2.91 1.22 -3.23
N LEU A 278 -3.95 2.02 -2.97
CA LEU A 278 -3.94 3.47 -3.20
C LEU A 278 -2.73 4.17 -2.54
N MET A 279 -2.39 3.77 -1.30
CA MET A 279 -1.23 4.28 -0.57
C MET A 279 0.09 3.98 -1.27
N LEU A 280 0.29 2.73 -1.68
CA LEU A 280 1.51 2.29 -2.37
C LEU A 280 1.65 2.97 -3.73
N LYS A 281 0.55 3.09 -4.49
CA LYS A 281 0.50 3.84 -5.75
C LYS A 281 0.89 5.31 -5.56
N GLY A 282 0.38 5.96 -4.52
CA GLY A 282 0.73 7.34 -4.18
C GLY A 282 2.21 7.52 -3.88
N LEU A 283 2.79 6.59 -3.11
CA LEU A 283 4.22 6.57 -2.79
C LEU A 283 5.07 6.42 -4.06
N ALA A 284 4.70 5.53 -4.98
CA ALA A 284 5.41 5.38 -6.26
C ALA A 284 5.39 6.65 -7.10
N LEU A 285 4.24 7.32 -7.20
CA LEU A 285 4.09 8.58 -7.93
C LEU A 285 4.98 9.68 -7.34
N ILE A 286 5.04 9.79 -6.00
CA ILE A 286 5.90 10.75 -5.32
C ILE A 286 7.38 10.40 -5.53
N TYR A 287 7.76 9.13 -5.42
CA TYR A 287 9.14 8.70 -5.65
C TYR A 287 9.62 9.08 -7.05
N LYS A 288 8.82 8.76 -8.08
CA LYS A 288 9.11 9.06 -9.49
C LYS A 288 9.25 10.57 -9.74
N LYS A 289 8.41 11.39 -9.10
CA LYS A 289 8.46 12.86 -9.22
C LYS A 289 9.73 13.48 -8.61
N ASN A 290 10.40 12.77 -7.70
CA ASN A 290 11.60 13.23 -7.01
C ASN A 290 12.89 12.55 -7.52
N GLN A 291 12.81 11.68 -8.53
CA GLN A 291 14.03 11.21 -9.20
C GLN A 291 14.61 12.35 -10.03
N THR A 292 15.90 12.63 -9.81
CA THR A 292 16.66 13.57 -10.63
C THR A 292 16.84 12.94 -12.01
N ARG A 293 16.43 13.64 -13.07
CA ARG A 293 16.89 13.31 -14.43
C ARG A 293 18.33 13.73 -14.60
#